data_AF-A0A1G1TA64-F1
#
_entry.id   AF-A0A1G1TA64-F1
#
_cell.length_a   1.000
_cell.length_b   1.000
_cell.length_c   1.000
_cell.angle_alpha   90.00
_cell.angle_beta   90.00
_cell.angle_gamma   90.00
#
_symmetry.space_group_name_H-M   'P 1'
#
loop_
_entity.id
_entity.type
_entity.pdbx_description
1 polymer ?
#
loop_
_entity_poly.entity_id
_entity_poly.type
_entity_poly.pdbx_seq_one_letter_code
_entity_poly.pdbx_strand_id
1 'polypeptide(L)'
;MFQKSTPHEAYARQLRQAGLDRRAAGRAWLAASEQAFRDSLVVPLPFAETGYFRADKPSAASYRYAVRAGEQVHVSLTLGTGAAARVFLDAYEVVPGRAPAPLASADTLVLDFRYRAEADGQHLLRVQPELLATGRYTLRVAREPSLGVFPVLGRTDAAVGSFWGAARDAGARQHEGIDIFAARGTPVVAAADGLISRTGETPIGGRVVWLADAEAGNHIYYAHLDKQLVSAGQRVRAGDTLGLVGNTGNARSTVPHLHFGIYRSGQGAVDPFPFVRRPAAVTVAPTGPDRRGEFVRLRTAATLRQATGQDKPAKPRAVARLPTQLPLLVVGQQGTDLRVQTPDGQIGYVVAQAVVPAAGTPLRRLVLAGTTELLTLPARNAPAGAALPAQSAVVVLGQANGYSLLRGRQGETGWAII
;
A
#
# COMPACT_ATOMS: atom_id res chain seq x y z
N MET A 1 -15.36 19.67 15.62
CA MET A 1 -15.49 19.64 14.15
C MET A 1 -15.91 18.22 13.78
N PHE A 2 -17.16 17.99 13.35
CA PHE A 2 -17.61 16.64 12.98
C PHE A 2 -16.87 16.23 11.70
N GLN A 3 -16.01 15.21 11.77
CA GLN A 3 -15.46 14.61 10.55
C GLN A 3 -16.64 14.09 9.72
N LYS A 4 -16.67 14.44 8.43
CA LYS A 4 -17.65 13.87 7.50
C LYS A 4 -17.44 12.36 7.50
N SER A 5 -18.54 11.62 7.66
CA SER A 5 -18.56 10.17 7.53
C SER A 5 -17.87 9.73 6.23
N THR A 6 -17.06 8.67 6.30
CA THR A 6 -16.48 8.09 5.07
C THR A 6 -17.58 7.43 4.22
N PRO A 7 -17.36 7.22 2.91
CA PRO A 7 -18.30 6.47 2.06
C PRO A 7 -18.63 5.09 2.61
N HIS A 8 -17.63 4.39 3.18
CA HIS A 8 -17.83 3.11 3.85
C HIS A 8 -18.76 3.22 5.06
N GLU A 9 -18.53 4.19 5.94
CA GLU A 9 -19.38 4.41 7.11
C GLU A 9 -20.82 4.80 6.73
N ALA A 10 -20.98 5.56 5.65
CA ALA A 10 -22.29 5.89 5.10
C ALA A 10 -23.03 4.64 4.62
N TYR A 11 -22.35 3.75 3.90
CA TYR A 11 -22.91 2.47 3.48
C TYR A 11 -23.23 1.56 4.68
N ALA A 12 -22.35 1.50 5.69
CA ALA A 12 -22.60 0.77 6.93
C ALA A 12 -23.86 1.27 7.65
N ARG A 13 -24.12 2.58 7.66
CA ARG A 13 -25.38 3.14 8.18
C ARG A 13 -26.59 2.73 7.33
N GLN A 14 -26.48 2.73 6.01
CA GLN A 14 -27.56 2.28 5.11
C GLN A 14 -27.92 0.81 5.37
N LEU A 15 -26.93 -0.07 5.55
CA LEU A 15 -27.16 -1.48 5.91
C LEU A 15 -27.93 -1.61 7.24
N ARG A 16 -27.57 -0.80 8.25
CA ARG A 16 -28.26 -0.80 9.55
C ARG A 16 -29.69 -0.25 9.44
N GLN A 17 -29.89 0.81 8.69
CA GLN A 17 -31.22 1.39 8.44
C GLN A 17 -32.14 0.40 7.69
N ALA A 18 -31.58 -0.40 6.78
CA ALA A 18 -32.30 -1.47 6.09
C ALA A 18 -32.46 -2.76 6.93
N GLY A 19 -31.94 -2.81 8.16
CA GLY A 19 -31.96 -4.00 9.03
C GLY A 19 -31.12 -5.19 8.50
N LEU A 20 -30.25 -4.95 7.52
CA LEU A 20 -29.38 -5.97 6.92
C LEU A 20 -28.22 -6.33 7.86
N ASP A 21 -27.84 -5.43 8.76
CA ASP A 21 -26.88 -5.68 9.84
C ASP A 21 -27.35 -6.76 10.83
N ARG A 22 -28.63 -7.13 10.84
CA ARG A 22 -29.17 -8.25 11.63
C ARG A 22 -29.18 -9.57 10.86
N ARG A 23 -28.93 -9.53 9.54
CA ARG A 23 -28.83 -10.70 8.67
C ARG A 23 -27.39 -11.20 8.61
N ALA A 24 -27.20 -12.49 8.32
CA ALA A 24 -25.88 -13.12 8.30
C ALA A 24 -24.89 -12.38 7.38
N ALA A 25 -25.32 -12.01 6.17
CA ALA A 25 -24.49 -11.31 5.20
C ALA A 25 -24.06 -9.91 5.67
N GLY A 26 -24.98 -9.09 6.20
CA GLY A 26 -24.65 -7.76 6.70
C GLY A 26 -23.78 -7.80 7.96
N ARG A 27 -24.03 -8.73 8.90
CA ARG A 27 -23.13 -8.97 10.05
C ARG A 27 -21.73 -9.35 9.59
N ALA A 28 -21.62 -10.25 8.60
CA ALA A 28 -20.34 -10.68 8.07
C ALA A 28 -19.57 -9.51 7.40
N TRP A 29 -20.28 -8.64 6.68
CA TRP A 29 -19.67 -7.46 6.06
C TRP A 29 -19.12 -6.45 7.09
N LEU A 30 -19.90 -6.17 8.15
CA LEU A 30 -19.44 -5.32 9.25
C LEU A 30 -18.26 -5.96 10.02
N ALA A 31 -18.34 -7.26 10.29
CA ALA A 31 -17.26 -7.99 10.95
C ALA A 31 -15.97 -8.05 10.12
N ALA A 32 -16.09 -8.17 8.79
CA ALA A 32 -14.94 -8.13 7.88
C ALA A 32 -14.20 -6.79 7.95
N SER A 33 -14.93 -5.67 8.03
CA SER A 33 -14.38 -4.33 8.26
C SER A 33 -13.55 -4.28 9.56
N GLU A 34 -14.09 -4.79 10.67
CA GLU A 34 -13.39 -4.81 11.95
C GLU A 34 -12.17 -5.75 11.94
N GLN A 35 -12.29 -6.89 11.27
CA GLN A 35 -11.20 -7.86 11.16
C GLN A 35 -10.03 -7.33 10.34
N ALA A 36 -10.29 -6.48 9.33
CA ALA A 36 -9.25 -5.82 8.54
C ALA A 36 -8.30 -4.95 9.41
N PHE A 37 -8.76 -4.42 10.54
CA PHE A 37 -7.89 -3.71 11.50
C PHE A 37 -7.08 -4.63 12.42
N ARG A 38 -7.25 -5.96 12.33
CA ARG A 38 -6.48 -6.94 13.11
C ARG A 38 -5.58 -7.79 12.22
N ASP A 39 -6.08 -8.18 11.05
CA ASP A 39 -5.43 -9.13 10.13
C ASP A 39 -4.90 -8.43 8.87
N SER A 40 -4.10 -7.38 9.07
CA SER A 40 -3.58 -6.58 7.97
C SER A 40 -2.25 -7.12 7.47
N LEU A 41 -2.11 -7.19 6.15
CA LEU A 41 -0.86 -7.54 5.51
C LEU A 41 0.12 -6.37 5.65
N VAL A 42 1.31 -6.62 6.21
CA VAL A 42 2.39 -5.63 6.25
C VAL A 42 3.10 -5.63 4.90
N VAL A 43 3.11 -4.48 4.22
CA VAL A 43 3.68 -4.32 2.87
C VAL A 43 4.68 -3.16 2.84
N PRO A 44 5.83 -3.29 2.14
CA PRO A 44 6.65 -2.14 1.83
C PRO A 44 6.00 -1.32 0.71
N LEU A 45 6.35 -0.04 0.63
CA LEU A 45 5.96 0.81 -0.50
C LEU A 45 7.16 1.05 -1.44
N PRO A 46 6.94 1.08 -2.77
CA PRO A 46 5.65 0.93 -3.45
C PRO A 46 5.12 -0.51 -3.43
N PHE A 47 3.80 -0.65 -3.39
CA PHE A 47 3.07 -1.90 -3.38
C PHE A 47 2.06 -1.95 -4.53
N ALA A 48 1.93 -3.10 -5.18
CA ALA A 48 0.87 -3.35 -6.15
C ALA A 48 0.40 -4.80 -6.07
N GLU A 49 -0.91 -5.00 -6.13
CA GLU A 49 -1.52 -6.32 -6.10
C GLU A 49 -2.80 -6.36 -6.95
N THR A 50 -3.10 -7.52 -7.53
CA THR A 50 -4.45 -7.82 -7.99
C THR A 50 -5.23 -8.64 -6.96
N GLY A 51 -6.51 -8.32 -6.79
CA GLY A 51 -7.44 -9.07 -5.94
C GLY A 51 -8.79 -9.31 -6.61
N TYR A 52 -9.70 -9.94 -5.89
CA TYR A 52 -11.09 -10.08 -6.32
C TYR A 52 -12.05 -10.15 -5.14
N PHE A 53 -13.30 -9.79 -5.41
CA PHE A 53 -14.41 -9.82 -4.46
C PHE A 53 -15.35 -11.01 -4.75
N ARG A 54 -15.80 -11.62 -3.67
CA ARG A 54 -16.69 -12.79 -3.66
C ARG A 54 -18.05 -12.37 -3.12
N ALA A 55 -19.08 -12.50 -3.94
CA ALA A 55 -20.45 -12.18 -3.54
C ALA A 55 -20.90 -13.04 -2.34
N ASP A 56 -20.45 -14.30 -2.28
CA ASP A 56 -20.83 -15.28 -1.26
C ASP A 56 -20.05 -15.16 0.06
N LYS A 57 -18.95 -14.39 0.08
CA LYS A 57 -18.08 -14.24 1.24
C LYS A 57 -17.64 -12.78 1.40
N PRO A 58 -18.44 -11.96 2.11
CA PRO A 58 -18.05 -10.58 2.43
C PRO A 58 -16.66 -10.52 3.05
N SER A 59 -15.81 -9.68 2.51
CA SER A 59 -14.41 -9.55 2.92
C SER A 59 -13.94 -8.10 2.83
N ALA A 60 -12.89 -7.80 3.59
CA ALA A 60 -12.16 -6.53 3.51
C ALA A 60 -10.67 -6.87 3.43
N ALA A 61 -10.01 -6.40 2.37
CA ALA A 61 -8.55 -6.49 2.30
C ALA A 61 -7.94 -5.32 3.08
N SER A 62 -6.85 -5.58 3.78
CA SER A 62 -6.16 -4.57 4.59
C SER A 62 -4.66 -4.65 4.47
N TYR A 63 -4.03 -3.49 4.29
CA TYR A 63 -2.61 -3.34 4.02
C TYR A 63 -2.02 -2.32 4.99
N ARG A 64 -1.02 -2.70 5.78
CA ARG A 64 -0.26 -1.81 6.65
C ARG A 64 1.09 -1.49 6.04
N TYR A 65 1.51 -0.25 6.14
CA TYR A 65 2.79 0.21 5.62
C TYR A 65 3.36 1.33 6.48
N ALA A 66 4.69 1.35 6.59
CA ALA A 66 5.40 2.43 7.22
C ALA A 66 5.35 3.70 6.35
N VAL A 67 5.34 4.86 6.98
CA VAL A 67 5.49 6.17 6.33
C VAL A 67 6.45 7.04 7.15
N ARG A 68 7.04 8.04 6.49
CA ARG A 68 7.77 9.13 7.16
C ARG A 68 7.04 10.45 7.03
N ALA A 69 7.21 11.31 8.02
CA ALA A 69 6.74 12.69 7.98
C ALA A 69 7.25 13.37 6.70
N GLY A 70 6.32 13.98 5.96
CA GLY A 70 6.62 14.64 4.69
C GLY A 70 6.54 13.74 3.46
N GLU A 71 6.31 12.43 3.59
CA GLU A 71 5.93 11.61 2.42
C GLU A 71 4.47 11.90 2.04
N GLN A 72 4.17 11.89 0.74
CA GLN A 72 2.81 11.79 0.24
C GLN A 72 2.54 10.33 -0.14
N VAL A 73 1.39 9.79 0.22
CA VAL A 73 0.96 8.45 -0.19
C VAL A 73 -0.07 8.59 -1.30
N HIS A 74 0.18 7.96 -2.43
CA HIS A 74 -0.75 7.84 -3.55
C HIS A 74 -1.36 6.44 -3.54
N VAL A 75 -2.69 6.39 -3.48
CA VAL A 75 -3.48 5.16 -3.55
C VAL A 75 -4.30 5.21 -4.83
N SER A 76 -4.22 4.16 -5.64
CA SER A 76 -5.10 3.97 -6.79
C SER A 76 -5.62 2.54 -6.87
N LEU A 77 -6.88 2.38 -7.26
CA LEU A 77 -7.50 1.09 -7.51
C LEU A 77 -8.25 1.10 -8.84
N THR A 78 -7.93 0.13 -9.70
CA THR A 78 -8.63 -0.07 -10.98
C THR A 78 -9.50 -1.31 -10.89
N LEU A 79 -10.79 -1.19 -11.24
CA LEU A 79 -11.70 -2.33 -11.33
C LEU A 79 -11.59 -3.01 -12.69
N GLY A 80 -11.72 -4.33 -12.71
CA GLY A 80 -11.79 -5.12 -13.93
C GLY A 80 -13.10 -4.91 -14.69
N THR A 81 -13.12 -5.25 -15.98
CA THR A 81 -14.31 -5.18 -16.82
C THR A 81 -15.46 -6.02 -16.23
N GLY A 82 -16.68 -5.47 -16.23
CA GLY A 82 -17.87 -6.13 -15.69
C GLY A 82 -18.01 -6.11 -14.16
N ALA A 83 -17.12 -5.42 -13.43
CA ALA A 83 -17.29 -5.21 -11.99
C ALA A 83 -18.41 -4.18 -11.72
N ALA A 84 -19.61 -4.67 -11.41
CA ALA A 84 -20.68 -3.86 -10.85
C ALA A 84 -20.55 -3.85 -9.32
N ALA A 85 -19.57 -3.11 -8.81
CA ALA A 85 -19.29 -3.04 -7.38
C ALA A 85 -18.95 -1.60 -6.97
N ARG A 86 -19.74 -1.06 -6.03
CA ARG A 86 -19.25 0.03 -5.20
C ARG A 86 -18.12 -0.51 -4.31
N VAL A 87 -16.97 0.14 -4.35
CA VAL A 87 -15.77 -0.23 -3.57
C VAL A 87 -15.39 0.97 -2.74
N PHE A 88 -15.06 0.72 -1.49
CA PHE A 88 -14.62 1.71 -0.53
C PHE A 88 -13.13 1.53 -0.27
N LEU A 89 -12.42 2.66 -0.32
CA LEU A 89 -11.04 2.78 0.09
C LEU A 89 -11.00 3.68 1.31
N ASP A 90 -10.43 3.21 2.41
CA ASP A 90 -10.28 4.01 3.63
C ASP A 90 -8.83 3.89 4.12
N ALA A 91 -8.14 5.02 4.21
CA ALA A 91 -6.80 5.14 4.77
C ALA A 91 -6.87 5.64 6.22
N TYR A 92 -6.07 5.04 7.09
CA TYR A 92 -6.01 5.35 8.52
C TYR A 92 -4.58 5.49 9.00
N GLU A 93 -4.38 6.37 9.97
CA GLU A 93 -3.21 6.37 10.82
C GLU A 93 -3.40 5.32 11.93
N VAL A 94 -2.36 4.52 12.16
CA VAL A 94 -2.36 3.48 13.18
C VAL A 94 -1.34 3.83 14.25
N VAL A 95 -1.86 4.19 15.43
CA VAL A 95 -1.06 4.40 16.63
C VAL A 95 -1.30 3.24 17.60
N PRO A 96 -0.26 2.56 18.10
CA PRO A 96 -0.42 1.49 19.09
C PRO A 96 -1.28 1.92 20.29
N GLY A 97 -2.24 1.10 20.67
CA GLY A 97 -3.13 1.36 21.80
C GLY A 97 -4.23 2.42 21.56
N ARG A 98 -4.34 2.97 20.34
CA ARG A 98 -5.40 3.91 19.97
C ARG A 98 -6.26 3.34 18.83
N ALA A 99 -7.51 3.81 18.75
CA ALA A 99 -8.35 3.52 17.59
C ALA A 99 -7.71 4.14 16.32
N PRO A 100 -7.78 3.45 15.16
CA PRO A 100 -7.28 4.00 13.90
C PRO A 100 -7.94 5.34 13.57
N ALA A 101 -7.13 6.36 13.29
CA ALA A 101 -7.63 7.69 12.95
C ALA A 101 -7.79 7.82 11.43
N PRO A 102 -8.92 8.30 10.88
CA PRO A 102 -9.11 8.39 9.45
C PRO A 102 -8.23 9.48 8.83
N LEU A 103 -7.58 9.16 7.70
CA LEU A 103 -6.71 10.05 6.93
C LEU A 103 -7.38 10.50 5.63
N ALA A 104 -7.87 9.55 4.85
CA ALA A 104 -8.50 9.79 3.57
C ALA A 104 -9.46 8.65 3.22
N SER A 105 -10.48 8.93 2.42
CA SER A 105 -11.39 7.90 1.94
C SER A 105 -11.89 8.21 0.54
N ALA A 106 -12.24 7.17 -0.20
CA ALA A 106 -12.73 7.22 -1.56
C ALA A 106 -13.74 6.09 -1.82
N ASP A 107 -14.54 6.25 -2.86
CA ASP A 107 -15.35 5.17 -3.40
C ASP A 107 -15.20 5.03 -4.92
N THR A 108 -16.01 4.17 -5.57
CA THR A 108 -15.93 3.88 -7.01
C THR A 108 -15.99 5.13 -7.91
N LEU A 109 -16.48 6.27 -7.44
CA LEU A 109 -16.46 7.51 -8.23
C LEU A 109 -15.04 8.04 -8.46
N VAL A 110 -14.15 7.89 -7.46
CA VAL A 110 -12.78 8.39 -7.49
C VAL A 110 -11.87 7.43 -6.72
N LEU A 111 -11.51 6.29 -7.33
CA LEU A 111 -10.59 5.31 -6.76
C LEU A 111 -9.11 5.71 -6.91
N ASP A 112 -8.82 7.01 -6.81
CA ASP A 112 -7.47 7.60 -6.87
C ASP A 112 -7.42 8.75 -5.87
N PHE A 113 -6.56 8.65 -4.84
CA PHE A 113 -6.40 9.75 -3.89
C PHE A 113 -4.96 9.82 -3.36
N ARG A 114 -4.62 11.03 -2.90
CA ARG A 114 -3.35 11.33 -2.26
C ARG A 114 -3.60 11.88 -0.87
N TYR A 115 -2.72 11.56 0.07
CA TYR A 115 -2.72 12.17 1.39
C TYR A 115 -1.29 12.28 1.93
N ARG A 116 -1.04 13.25 2.79
CA ARG A 116 0.30 13.52 3.36
C ARG A 116 0.45 12.81 4.70
N ALA A 117 1.63 12.25 4.95
CA ALA A 117 2.01 11.75 6.26
C ALA A 117 2.57 12.91 7.09
N GLU A 118 1.88 13.25 8.18
CA GLU A 118 2.30 14.35 9.05
C GLU A 118 3.35 13.91 10.07
N ALA A 119 3.40 12.63 10.41
CA ALA A 119 4.34 12.04 11.35
C ALA A 119 4.90 10.71 10.82
N ASP A 120 6.06 10.32 11.35
CA ASP A 120 6.60 8.97 11.19
C ASP A 120 5.67 7.96 11.87
N GLY A 121 5.33 6.88 11.17
CA GLY A 121 4.38 5.93 11.74
C GLY A 121 3.96 4.80 10.82
N GLN A 122 2.87 4.16 11.21
CA GLN A 122 2.23 3.09 10.45
C GLN A 122 0.86 3.57 9.97
N HIS A 123 0.61 3.41 8.70
CA HIS A 123 -0.71 3.65 8.12
C HIS A 123 -1.34 2.33 7.66
N LEU A 124 -2.66 2.34 7.51
CA LEU A 124 -3.44 1.21 7.05
C LEU A 124 -4.36 1.64 5.92
N LEU A 125 -4.42 0.86 4.85
CA LEU A 125 -5.44 0.98 3.80
C LEU A 125 -6.39 -0.22 3.88
N ARG A 126 -7.69 0.06 3.99
CA ARG A 126 -8.77 -0.92 3.82
C ARG A 126 -9.37 -0.79 2.43
N VAL A 127 -9.58 -1.93 1.77
CA VAL A 127 -10.32 -2.08 0.52
C VAL A 127 -11.49 -3.01 0.76
N GLN A 128 -12.71 -2.52 0.63
CA GLN A 128 -13.90 -3.29 0.89
C GLN A 128 -14.99 -2.98 -0.15
N PRO A 129 -15.57 -3.99 -0.81
CA PRO A 129 -16.66 -3.76 -1.73
C PRO A 129 -17.99 -3.65 -0.96
N GLU A 130 -19.06 -3.21 -1.62
CA GLU A 130 -20.41 -3.33 -1.10
C GLU A 130 -20.86 -4.78 -0.92
N LEU A 131 -21.96 -4.99 -0.19
CA LEU A 131 -22.47 -6.33 0.09
C LEU A 131 -22.88 -7.05 -1.21
N LEU A 132 -22.53 -8.34 -1.31
CA LEU A 132 -22.79 -9.20 -2.49
C LEU A 132 -22.06 -8.79 -3.78
N ALA A 133 -21.14 -7.84 -3.71
CA ALA A 133 -20.34 -7.46 -4.86
C ALA A 133 -19.40 -8.56 -5.35
N THR A 134 -19.23 -8.62 -6.66
CA THR A 134 -18.16 -9.38 -7.31
C THR A 134 -17.40 -8.48 -8.26
N GLY A 135 -16.10 -8.73 -8.39
CA GLY A 135 -15.25 -7.93 -9.26
C GLY A 135 -13.79 -8.23 -9.04
N ARG A 136 -12.98 -7.98 -10.06
CA ARG A 136 -11.52 -8.00 -9.95
C ARG A 136 -11.03 -6.58 -9.75
N TYR A 137 -9.91 -6.43 -9.06
CA TYR A 137 -9.27 -5.13 -8.91
C TYR A 137 -7.75 -5.21 -8.97
N THR A 138 -7.12 -4.10 -9.32
CA THR A 138 -5.68 -3.87 -9.20
C THR A 138 -5.48 -2.69 -8.26
N LEU A 139 -4.84 -2.92 -7.11
CA LEU A 139 -4.47 -1.90 -6.15
C LEU A 139 -3.01 -1.48 -6.39
N ARG A 140 -2.74 -0.19 -6.27
CA ARG A 140 -1.40 0.39 -6.16
C ARG A 140 -1.35 1.34 -4.98
N VAL A 141 -0.29 1.25 -4.20
CA VAL A 141 0.05 2.17 -3.12
C VAL A 141 1.49 2.58 -3.29
N ALA A 142 1.75 3.87 -3.48
CA ALA A 142 3.10 4.39 -3.71
C ALA A 142 3.38 5.59 -2.82
N ARG A 143 4.66 5.88 -2.63
CA ARG A 143 5.11 7.11 -1.99
C ARG A 143 5.50 8.11 -3.06
N GLU A 144 5.06 9.34 -2.91
CA GLU A 144 5.38 10.48 -3.77
C GLU A 144 6.04 11.58 -2.92
N PRO A 145 6.92 12.41 -3.51
CA PRO A 145 7.35 13.65 -2.89
C PRO A 145 6.12 14.49 -2.53
N SER A 146 6.09 15.08 -1.33
CA SER A 146 5.02 16.01 -0.96
C SER A 146 5.27 17.44 -1.42
N LEU A 147 6.50 17.74 -1.87
CA LEU A 147 6.84 19.00 -2.54
C LEU A 147 6.71 18.83 -4.05
N GLY A 148 6.11 19.82 -4.71
CA GLY A 148 5.76 19.74 -6.13
C GLY A 148 6.97 19.72 -7.07
N VAL A 149 8.10 20.28 -6.64
CA VAL A 149 9.32 20.39 -7.47
C VAL A 149 10.58 20.12 -6.65
N PHE A 150 11.53 19.39 -7.23
CA PHE A 150 12.86 19.20 -6.64
C PHE A 150 13.65 20.52 -6.67
N PRO A 151 14.27 20.97 -5.56
CA PRO A 151 14.68 22.37 -5.39
C PRO A 151 15.92 22.82 -6.19
N VAL A 152 16.50 21.95 -7.01
CA VAL A 152 17.61 22.29 -7.93
C VAL A 152 17.25 21.82 -9.33
N LEU A 153 17.20 22.75 -10.28
CA LEU A 153 16.75 22.50 -11.64
C LEU A 153 17.63 21.43 -12.33
N GLY A 154 16.99 20.45 -12.96
CA GLY A 154 17.67 19.35 -13.66
C GLY A 154 18.35 18.33 -12.73
N ARG A 155 18.17 18.44 -11.40
CA ARG A 155 18.65 17.46 -10.42
C ARG A 155 17.50 16.65 -9.85
N THR A 156 17.89 15.61 -9.12
CA THR A 156 16.98 14.68 -8.46
C THR A 156 17.56 14.29 -7.10
N ASP A 157 16.83 13.50 -6.34
CA ASP A 157 17.26 12.91 -5.09
C ASP A 157 18.60 12.15 -5.15
N ALA A 158 19.02 11.69 -6.33
CA ALA A 158 20.35 11.11 -6.55
C ALA A 158 21.51 12.11 -6.36
N ALA A 159 21.24 13.41 -6.38
CA ALA A 159 22.23 14.47 -6.13
C ALA A 159 22.38 14.83 -4.64
N VAL A 160 21.61 14.21 -3.76
CA VAL A 160 21.75 14.39 -2.30
C VAL A 160 22.99 13.64 -1.83
N GLY A 161 23.98 14.38 -1.31
CA GLY A 161 25.25 13.80 -0.85
C GLY A 161 25.52 13.96 0.64
N SER A 162 24.77 14.83 1.33
CA SER A 162 24.79 14.94 2.80
C SER A 162 23.36 14.93 3.33
N PHE A 163 23.10 14.07 4.31
CA PHE A 163 21.76 13.80 4.81
C PHE A 163 21.54 14.42 6.20
N TRP A 164 20.26 14.47 6.59
CA TRP A 164 19.82 14.86 7.91
C TRP A 164 20.57 14.11 9.01
N GLY A 165 20.92 14.81 10.09
CA GLY A 165 21.59 14.23 11.26
C GLY A 165 23.09 13.97 11.09
N ALA A 166 23.66 14.17 9.90
CA ALA A 166 25.11 14.04 9.69
C ALA A 166 25.90 14.97 10.61
N ALA A 167 27.02 14.50 11.15
CA ALA A 167 27.88 15.29 12.03
C ALA A 167 28.43 16.53 11.29
N ARG A 168 28.36 17.68 11.96
CA ARG A 168 28.87 18.98 11.50
C ARG A 168 29.82 19.54 12.55
N ASP A 169 30.75 20.38 12.09
CA ASP A 169 31.63 21.15 12.98
C ASP A 169 32.35 20.24 13.98
N ALA A 170 32.99 19.18 13.46
CA ALA A 170 33.66 18.12 14.23
C ALA A 170 32.77 17.38 15.26
N GLY A 171 31.45 17.33 15.01
CA GLY A 171 30.48 16.65 15.87
C GLY A 171 29.75 17.57 16.86
N ALA A 172 30.07 18.87 16.87
CA ALA A 172 29.41 19.85 17.74
C ALA A 172 27.96 20.14 17.32
N ARG A 173 27.58 19.85 16.07
CA ARG A 173 26.24 20.10 15.53
C ARG A 173 25.78 18.97 14.63
N GLN A 174 24.47 18.80 14.51
CA GLN A 174 23.85 17.90 13.54
C GLN A 174 23.38 18.67 12.30
N HIS A 175 23.42 18.01 11.15
CA HIS A 175 22.93 18.59 9.91
C HIS A 175 21.40 18.69 9.90
N GLU A 176 20.87 19.91 10.02
CA GLU A 176 19.43 20.22 10.00
C GLU A 176 18.89 20.43 8.58
N GLY A 177 19.28 19.54 7.65
CA GLY A 177 18.86 19.63 6.25
C GLY A 177 19.42 18.51 5.40
N ILE A 178 19.38 18.71 4.08
CA ILE A 178 20.09 17.91 3.09
C ILE A 178 20.93 18.81 2.19
N ASP A 179 22.07 18.32 1.72
CA ASP A 179 22.91 19.03 0.75
C ASP A 179 22.76 18.39 -0.64
N ILE A 180 22.34 19.20 -1.59
CA ILE A 180 22.06 18.81 -2.98
C ILE A 180 23.16 19.39 -3.87
N PHE A 181 24.01 18.51 -4.41
CA PHE A 181 25.19 18.91 -5.17
C PHE A 181 24.84 19.27 -6.61
N ALA A 182 25.36 20.41 -7.07
CA ALA A 182 25.24 20.86 -8.45
C ALA A 182 26.34 21.90 -8.76
N ALA A 183 26.61 22.15 -10.05
CA ALA A 183 27.57 23.18 -10.43
C ALA A 183 27.14 24.56 -9.91
N ARG A 184 28.10 25.40 -9.51
CA ARG A 184 27.82 26.80 -9.17
C ARG A 184 27.08 27.48 -10.33
N GLY A 185 26.08 28.29 -10.04
CA GLY A 185 25.24 28.93 -11.04
C GLY A 185 24.04 28.09 -11.49
N THR A 186 23.91 26.83 -11.06
CA THR A 186 22.70 26.03 -11.36
C THR A 186 21.48 26.67 -10.70
N PRO A 187 20.33 26.82 -11.39
CA PRO A 187 19.14 27.41 -10.79
C PRO A 187 18.62 26.62 -9.58
N VAL A 188 18.42 27.34 -8.48
CA VAL A 188 17.66 26.89 -7.29
C VAL A 188 16.23 27.39 -7.45
N VAL A 189 15.27 26.48 -7.34
CA VAL A 189 13.85 26.76 -7.63
C VAL A 189 12.97 26.55 -6.41
N ALA A 190 11.82 27.23 -6.38
CA ALA A 190 10.80 27.05 -5.36
C ALA A 190 10.30 25.61 -5.39
N ALA A 191 10.29 24.94 -4.23
CA ALA A 191 9.87 23.54 -4.12
C ALA A 191 8.35 23.41 -3.97
N ALA A 192 7.69 24.50 -3.57
CA ALA A 192 6.25 24.62 -3.41
C ALA A 192 5.80 26.04 -3.78
N ASP A 193 4.49 26.20 -3.99
CA ASP A 193 3.87 27.52 -4.09
C ASP A 193 3.94 28.23 -2.74
N GLY A 194 4.16 29.54 -2.75
CA GLY A 194 4.25 30.26 -1.48
C GLY A 194 4.66 31.72 -1.57
N LEU A 195 5.07 32.22 -0.42
CA LEU A 195 5.54 33.59 -0.22
C LEU A 195 6.98 33.56 0.29
N ILE A 196 7.87 34.32 -0.34
CA ILE A 196 9.23 34.51 0.18
C ILE A 196 9.13 35.31 1.48
N SER A 197 9.35 34.64 2.60
CA SER A 197 9.21 35.27 3.92
C SER A 197 10.45 36.07 4.29
N ARG A 198 11.63 35.66 3.79
CA ARG A 198 12.90 36.34 4.08
C ARG A 198 13.94 36.04 3.01
N THR A 199 14.76 37.05 2.71
CA THR A 199 16.06 36.90 2.06
C THR A 199 17.13 37.58 2.91
N GLY A 200 18.39 37.22 2.73
CA GLY A 200 19.51 37.88 3.44
C GLY A 200 20.81 37.11 3.37
N GLU A 201 21.84 37.62 4.03
CA GLU A 201 23.14 36.95 4.16
C GLU A 201 23.43 36.67 5.65
N THR A 202 23.88 35.46 5.97
CA THR A 202 24.19 35.01 7.34
C THR A 202 25.57 34.38 7.40
N PRO A 203 26.26 34.39 8.55
CA PRO A 203 27.59 33.78 8.65
C PRO A 203 27.62 32.29 8.30
N ILE A 204 26.61 31.53 8.73
CA ILE A 204 26.52 30.09 8.50
C ILE A 204 25.95 29.81 7.12
N GLY A 205 24.72 30.26 6.86
CA GLY A 205 23.99 29.95 5.62
C GLY A 205 24.47 30.71 4.38
N GLY A 206 25.34 31.71 4.52
CA GLY A 206 25.69 32.59 3.41
C GLY A 206 24.45 33.32 2.92
N ARG A 207 24.27 33.42 1.60
CA ARG A 207 23.07 33.99 1.00
C ARG A 207 21.94 32.97 1.07
N VAL A 208 20.81 33.40 1.66
CA VAL A 208 19.70 32.51 2.00
C VAL A 208 18.35 33.00 1.48
N VAL A 209 17.45 32.08 1.16
CA VAL A 209 16.05 32.37 0.88
C VAL A 209 15.19 31.52 1.81
N TRP A 210 14.17 32.12 2.40
CA TRP A 210 13.11 31.43 3.14
C TRP A 210 11.80 31.56 2.38
N LEU A 211 11.14 30.43 2.15
CA LEU A 211 9.84 30.31 1.52
C LEU A 211 8.83 29.79 2.53
N ALA A 212 7.73 30.51 2.72
CA ALA A 212 6.56 30.02 3.44
C ALA A 212 5.64 29.30 2.44
N ASP A 213 5.55 27.97 2.57
CA ASP A 213 4.69 27.08 1.80
C ASP A 213 3.22 27.40 2.07
N ALA A 214 2.46 27.66 1.00
CA ALA A 214 1.06 28.06 1.10
C ALA A 214 0.11 26.90 1.46
N GLU A 215 0.47 25.66 1.17
CA GLU A 215 -0.42 24.50 1.34
C GLU A 215 -0.19 23.84 2.70
N ALA A 216 1.05 23.42 2.97
CA ALA A 216 1.35 22.66 4.19
C ALA A 216 1.97 23.49 5.31
N GLY A 217 2.12 24.81 5.12
CA GLY A 217 2.59 25.72 6.18
C GLY A 217 4.03 25.49 6.61
N ASN A 218 4.83 24.82 5.79
CA ASN A 218 6.26 24.64 6.04
C ASN A 218 7.03 25.94 5.78
N HIS A 219 8.11 26.14 6.52
CA HIS A 219 9.14 27.14 6.20
C HIS A 219 10.33 26.45 5.56
N ILE A 220 10.54 26.68 4.27
CA ILE A 220 11.56 26.02 3.46
C ILE A 220 12.76 26.95 3.35
N TYR A 221 13.93 26.42 3.66
CA TYR A 221 15.20 27.14 3.75
C TYR A 221 16.14 26.72 2.62
N TYR A 222 16.66 27.72 1.90
CA TYR A 222 17.61 27.57 0.81
C TYR A 222 18.87 28.35 1.17
N ALA A 223 20.02 27.69 1.26
CA ALA A 223 21.26 28.31 1.70
C ALA A 223 22.46 28.02 0.80
N HIS A 224 23.56 28.70 1.10
CA HIS A 224 24.83 28.70 0.38
C HIS A 224 24.72 29.26 -1.05
N LEU A 225 23.70 30.08 -1.32
CA LEU A 225 23.42 30.57 -2.67
C LEU A 225 24.57 31.45 -3.18
N ASP A 226 24.86 31.36 -4.48
CA ASP A 226 25.74 32.29 -5.16
C ASP A 226 25.02 33.61 -5.43
N LYS A 227 23.71 33.57 -5.74
CA LYS A 227 22.89 34.75 -5.96
C LYS A 227 21.46 34.52 -5.49
N GLN A 228 20.84 35.54 -4.92
CA GLN A 228 19.39 35.61 -4.67
C GLN A 228 18.74 36.36 -5.83
N LEU A 229 17.66 35.81 -6.38
CA LEU A 229 16.93 36.36 -7.53
C LEU A 229 15.49 36.78 -7.16
N VAL A 230 15.15 36.68 -5.88
CA VAL A 230 13.85 37.03 -5.31
C VAL A 230 14.01 37.94 -4.09
N SER A 231 12.93 38.57 -3.68
CA SER A 231 12.87 39.44 -2.49
C SER A 231 11.78 39.03 -1.53
N ALA A 232 11.92 39.39 -0.25
CA ALA A 232 10.87 39.16 0.74
C ALA A 232 9.53 39.81 0.31
N GLY A 233 8.42 39.12 0.56
CA GLY A 233 7.08 39.52 0.13
C GLY A 233 6.71 39.08 -1.30
N GLN A 234 7.64 38.53 -2.07
CA GLN A 234 7.36 38.01 -3.40
C GLN A 234 6.57 36.70 -3.33
N ARG A 235 5.48 36.60 -4.10
CA ARG A 235 4.79 35.32 -4.33
C ARG A 235 5.50 34.54 -5.43
N VAL A 236 5.66 33.25 -5.23
CA VAL A 236 6.31 32.33 -6.17
C VAL A 236 5.46 31.08 -6.35
N ARG A 237 5.58 30.47 -7.53
CA ARG A 237 5.06 29.14 -7.81
C ARG A 237 6.18 28.12 -7.74
N ALA A 238 5.84 26.87 -7.48
CA ALA A 238 6.77 25.76 -7.55
C ALA A 238 7.45 25.75 -8.94
N GLY A 239 8.78 25.71 -8.96
CA GLY A 239 9.59 25.81 -10.18
C GLY A 239 10.14 27.21 -10.49
N ASP A 240 9.62 28.28 -9.88
CA ASP A 240 10.18 29.63 -10.06
C ASP A 240 11.61 29.69 -9.52
N THR A 241 12.51 30.36 -10.24
CA THR A 241 13.91 30.47 -9.82
C THR A 241 14.06 31.45 -8.66
N LEU A 242 14.57 30.97 -7.53
CA LEU A 242 14.81 31.75 -6.31
C LEU A 242 16.22 32.31 -6.23
N GLY A 243 17.18 31.61 -6.84
CA GLY A 243 18.58 31.92 -6.74
C GLY A 243 19.44 30.93 -7.53
N LEU A 244 20.75 31.00 -7.32
CA LEU A 244 21.72 30.15 -7.98
C LEU A 244 22.53 29.37 -6.94
N VAL A 245 22.82 28.10 -7.22
CA VAL A 245 23.68 27.25 -6.40
C VAL A 245 25.05 27.90 -6.24
N GLY A 246 25.57 27.90 -5.02
CA GLY A 246 26.86 28.46 -4.68
C GLY A 246 27.56 27.67 -3.58
N ASN A 247 28.38 28.36 -2.83
CA ASN A 247 29.02 27.85 -1.61
C ASN A 247 29.27 29.00 -0.61
N THR A 248 28.40 30.00 -0.54
CA THR A 248 28.59 31.15 0.37
C THR A 248 28.40 30.76 1.84
N GLY A 249 28.84 31.61 2.77
CA GLY A 249 28.77 31.31 4.21
C GLY A 249 29.88 30.35 4.65
N ASN A 250 29.56 29.41 5.53
CA ASN A 250 30.55 28.44 6.01
C ASN A 250 30.92 27.36 4.98
N ALA A 251 30.17 27.25 3.87
CA ALA A 251 30.44 26.31 2.78
C ALA A 251 31.57 26.77 1.83
N ARG A 252 32.20 27.93 2.04
CA ARG A 252 33.13 28.59 1.08
C ARG A 252 34.30 27.74 0.60
N SER A 253 34.73 26.76 1.39
CA SER A 253 35.82 25.84 1.10
C SER A 253 35.36 24.44 0.65
N THR A 254 34.06 24.26 0.42
CA THR A 254 33.47 23.00 -0.03
C THR A 254 32.98 23.07 -1.48
N VAL A 255 32.68 21.90 -2.06
CA VAL A 255 32.07 21.78 -3.39
C VAL A 255 30.71 22.50 -3.39
N PRO A 256 30.36 23.27 -4.45
CA PRO A 256 29.07 23.93 -4.56
C PRO A 256 27.88 22.99 -4.38
N HIS A 257 26.92 23.43 -3.57
CA HIS A 257 25.70 22.70 -3.25
C HIS A 257 24.62 23.65 -2.76
N LEU A 258 23.37 23.21 -2.82
CA LEU A 258 22.27 23.81 -2.07
C LEU A 258 22.15 23.09 -0.73
N HIS A 259 22.25 23.82 0.38
CA HIS A 259 21.71 23.32 1.64
C HIS A 259 20.21 23.61 1.67
N PHE A 260 19.41 22.56 1.81
CA PHE A 260 17.95 22.59 1.77
C PHE A 260 17.40 22.11 3.11
N GLY A 261 16.61 22.95 3.78
CA GLY A 261 16.00 22.66 5.07
C GLY A 261 14.49 22.85 5.07
N ILE A 262 13.80 22.13 5.94
CA ILE A 262 12.35 22.28 6.16
C ILE A 262 12.13 22.48 7.65
N TYR A 263 11.33 23.49 7.99
CA TYR A 263 11.00 23.84 9.35
C TYR A 263 9.48 23.88 9.51
N ARG A 264 8.99 23.24 10.58
CA ARG A 264 7.57 23.17 10.90
C ARG A 264 7.28 23.96 12.18
N SER A 265 6.14 24.66 12.18
CA SER A 265 5.70 25.41 13.36
C SER A 265 5.58 24.48 14.58
N GLY A 266 6.21 24.87 15.69
CA GLY A 266 6.24 24.09 16.93
C GLY A 266 7.12 22.83 16.94
N GLN A 267 7.73 22.44 15.82
CA GLN A 267 8.59 21.25 15.72
C GLN A 267 10.06 21.60 15.39
N GLY A 268 10.32 22.79 14.83
CA GLY A 268 11.66 23.17 14.39
C GLY A 268 12.04 22.49 13.07
N ALA A 269 13.34 22.25 12.88
CA ALA A 269 13.85 21.59 11.68
C ALA A 269 13.41 20.10 11.63
N VAL A 270 13.08 19.61 10.44
CA VAL A 270 12.74 18.20 10.19
C VAL A 270 13.54 17.67 9.00
N ASP A 271 13.71 16.34 8.90
CA ASP A 271 14.38 15.69 7.76
C ASP A 271 13.68 16.08 6.44
N PRO A 272 14.35 16.83 5.53
CA PRO A 272 13.75 17.22 4.27
C PRO A 272 13.69 16.10 3.23
N PHE A 273 14.48 15.03 3.40
CA PHE A 273 14.63 14.01 2.36
C PHE A 273 13.31 13.33 1.99
N PRO A 274 12.40 12.95 2.92
CA PRO A 274 11.10 12.38 2.58
C PRO A 274 10.21 13.28 1.73
N PHE A 275 10.39 14.61 1.79
CA PHE A 275 9.58 15.58 1.05
C PHE A 275 9.95 15.68 -0.43
N VAL A 276 11.20 15.34 -0.78
CA VAL A 276 11.77 15.53 -2.12
C VAL A 276 12.18 14.22 -2.80
N ARG A 277 12.18 13.11 -2.07
CA ARG A 277 12.58 11.79 -2.58
C ARG A 277 11.57 11.30 -3.62
N ARG A 278 12.07 10.90 -4.79
CA ARG A 278 11.21 10.38 -5.85
C ARG A 278 10.63 9.01 -5.47
N PRO A 279 9.45 8.65 -6.02
CA PRO A 279 8.93 7.30 -5.88
C PRO A 279 9.97 6.31 -6.42
N ALA A 280 10.19 5.20 -5.70
CA ALA A 280 10.78 4.05 -6.37
C ALA A 280 9.82 3.60 -7.49
N ALA A 281 10.36 3.17 -8.63
CA ALA A 281 9.53 2.61 -9.70
C ALA A 281 8.67 1.48 -9.14
N VAL A 282 7.35 1.49 -9.42
CA VAL A 282 6.45 0.40 -9.02
C VAL A 282 6.87 -0.85 -9.80
N THR A 283 7.63 -1.73 -9.17
CA THR A 283 8.46 -2.65 -9.95
C THR A 283 7.72 -3.81 -10.60
N VAL A 284 6.48 -4.17 -10.23
CA VAL A 284 5.81 -5.29 -10.92
C VAL A 284 4.29 -5.18 -10.87
N ALA A 285 3.67 -4.86 -12.02
CA ALA A 285 2.28 -5.25 -12.26
C ALA A 285 2.21 -6.80 -12.28
N PRO A 286 1.15 -7.45 -11.80
CA PRO A 286 1.08 -8.92 -11.78
C PRO A 286 1.39 -9.53 -13.14
N THR A 287 2.38 -10.43 -13.20
CA THR A 287 2.83 -11.06 -14.44
C THR A 287 2.33 -12.50 -14.54
N GLY A 288 1.70 -12.88 -15.65
CA GLY A 288 1.24 -14.25 -15.90
C GLY A 288 -0.28 -14.38 -15.99
N PRO A 289 -0.81 -15.62 -16.13
CA PRO A 289 -2.25 -15.84 -16.25
C PRO A 289 -2.95 -15.48 -14.93
N ASP A 290 -4.07 -14.78 -15.04
CA ASP A 290 -4.94 -14.47 -13.91
C ASP A 290 -5.58 -15.75 -13.36
N ARG A 291 -5.14 -16.18 -12.18
CA ARG A 291 -5.65 -17.38 -11.49
C ARG A 291 -6.61 -17.04 -10.34
N ARG A 292 -7.04 -15.79 -10.18
CA ARG A 292 -7.86 -15.37 -9.03
C ARG A 292 -9.19 -16.13 -9.02
N GLY A 293 -9.51 -16.73 -7.87
CA GLY A 293 -10.67 -17.60 -7.70
C GLY A 293 -10.43 -19.07 -8.06
N GLU A 294 -9.28 -19.41 -8.64
CA GLU A 294 -8.91 -20.81 -8.90
C GLU A 294 -8.32 -21.48 -7.66
N PHE A 295 -8.55 -22.78 -7.54
CA PHE A 295 -7.75 -23.64 -6.67
C PHE A 295 -6.48 -24.08 -7.40
N VAL A 296 -5.34 -23.95 -6.72
CA VAL A 296 -4.04 -24.43 -7.17
C VAL A 296 -3.45 -25.41 -6.16
N ARG A 297 -2.46 -26.18 -6.59
CA ARG A 297 -1.66 -27.06 -5.73
C ARG A 297 -0.18 -26.88 -5.99
N LEU A 298 0.64 -27.15 -4.99
CA LEU A 298 2.08 -27.08 -5.12
C LEU A 298 2.64 -28.28 -5.90
N ARG A 299 3.63 -28.05 -6.75
CA ARG A 299 4.40 -29.10 -7.44
C ARG A 299 5.25 -29.91 -6.45
N THR A 300 5.85 -29.23 -5.49
CA THR A 300 6.66 -29.79 -4.40
C THR A 300 6.29 -29.09 -3.09
N ALA A 301 6.50 -29.74 -1.95
CA ALA A 301 6.18 -29.12 -0.66
C ALA A 301 6.96 -27.80 -0.50
N ALA A 302 6.28 -26.74 -0.08
CA ALA A 302 6.84 -25.40 -0.01
C ALA A 302 6.34 -24.65 1.22
N THR A 303 7.00 -23.55 1.55
CA THR A 303 6.63 -22.72 2.70
C THR A 303 5.65 -21.64 2.28
N LEU A 304 4.57 -21.48 3.04
CA LEU A 304 3.69 -20.32 2.97
C LEU A 304 4.43 -19.12 3.58
N ARG A 305 4.69 -18.08 2.78
CA ARG A 305 5.43 -16.89 3.24
C ARG A 305 4.46 -15.79 3.69
N GLN A 306 4.85 -15.03 4.71
CA GLN A 306 4.09 -13.83 5.13
C GLN A 306 4.21 -12.65 4.15
N ALA A 307 5.27 -12.64 3.34
CA ALA A 307 5.63 -11.54 2.45
C ALA A 307 6.24 -12.09 1.15
N THR A 308 6.39 -11.23 0.14
CA THR A 308 6.96 -11.64 -1.14
C THR A 308 8.48 -11.69 -1.09
N GLY A 309 9.09 -12.33 -2.09
CA GLY A 309 10.56 -12.42 -2.18
C GLY A 309 11.23 -11.08 -2.54
N GLN A 310 10.45 -10.05 -2.89
CA GLN A 310 10.94 -8.74 -3.28
C GLN A 310 11.16 -7.80 -2.08
N ASP A 311 10.68 -8.17 -0.90
CA ASP A 311 10.72 -7.36 0.30
C ASP A 311 12.12 -7.46 0.97
N LYS A 312 13.13 -6.73 0.46
CA LYS A 312 14.41 -6.57 1.16
C LYS A 312 14.27 -5.56 2.32
N PRO A 313 14.80 -5.82 3.53
CA PRO A 313 15.84 -6.80 3.86
C PRO A 313 15.38 -7.98 4.74
N ALA A 314 14.07 -8.19 4.98
CA ALA A 314 13.61 -9.25 5.86
C ALA A 314 13.35 -10.55 5.08
N LYS A 315 14.09 -11.63 5.37
CA LYS A 315 13.69 -12.98 4.95
C LYS A 315 12.22 -13.19 5.36
N PRO A 316 11.28 -13.45 4.43
CA PRO A 316 9.87 -13.57 4.79
C PRO A 316 9.70 -14.64 5.87
N ARG A 317 9.12 -14.28 7.01
CA ARG A 317 8.85 -15.23 8.08
C ARG A 317 7.92 -16.32 7.55
N ALA A 318 8.27 -17.57 7.82
CA ALA A 318 7.45 -18.72 7.45
C ALA A 318 6.15 -18.72 8.26
N VAL A 319 5.00 -18.85 7.59
CA VAL A 319 3.69 -19.08 8.23
C VAL A 319 3.54 -20.56 8.56
N ALA A 320 3.71 -21.42 7.55
CA ALA A 320 3.53 -22.86 7.65
C ALA A 320 4.26 -23.57 6.49
N ARG A 321 4.54 -24.87 6.67
CA ARG A 321 4.96 -25.76 5.57
C ARG A 321 3.71 -26.39 4.94
N LEU A 322 3.58 -26.27 3.63
CA LEU A 322 2.42 -26.74 2.87
C LEU A 322 2.76 -28.02 2.09
N PRO A 323 1.93 -29.08 2.19
CA PRO A 323 2.09 -30.28 1.37
C PRO A 323 1.53 -30.09 -0.05
N THR A 324 1.91 -30.97 -0.98
CA THR A 324 1.54 -30.89 -2.41
C THR A 324 0.08 -31.21 -2.72
N GLN A 325 -0.59 -31.94 -1.83
CA GLN A 325 -2.00 -32.31 -1.98
C GLN A 325 -2.95 -31.21 -1.49
N LEU A 326 -2.46 -30.25 -0.71
CA LEU A 326 -3.29 -29.19 -0.13
C LEU A 326 -3.80 -28.25 -1.22
N PRO A 327 -5.12 -28.12 -1.40
CA PRO A 327 -5.67 -27.15 -2.33
C PRO A 327 -5.56 -25.74 -1.72
N LEU A 328 -5.08 -24.81 -2.52
CA LEU A 328 -4.87 -23.42 -2.15
C LEU A 328 -5.76 -22.54 -3.02
N LEU A 329 -6.62 -21.73 -2.42
CA LEU A 329 -7.45 -20.78 -3.16
C LEU A 329 -6.60 -19.54 -3.51
N VAL A 330 -6.46 -19.21 -4.78
CA VAL A 330 -5.76 -17.98 -5.19
C VAL A 330 -6.66 -16.77 -4.90
N VAL A 331 -6.22 -15.92 -3.99
CA VAL A 331 -6.94 -14.71 -3.55
C VAL A 331 -6.36 -13.42 -4.13
N GLY A 332 -5.13 -13.46 -4.61
CA GLY A 332 -4.49 -12.34 -5.28
C GLY A 332 -3.15 -12.69 -5.91
N GLN A 333 -2.50 -11.68 -6.49
CA GLN A 333 -1.18 -11.83 -7.08
C GLN A 333 -0.39 -10.54 -6.99
N GLN A 334 0.89 -10.66 -6.60
CA GLN A 334 1.87 -9.59 -6.52
C GLN A 334 3.14 -10.04 -7.25
N GLY A 335 3.47 -9.36 -8.36
CA GLY A 335 4.58 -9.77 -9.22
C GLY A 335 4.46 -11.24 -9.66
N THR A 336 5.46 -12.06 -9.31
CA THR A 336 5.53 -13.51 -9.58
C THR A 336 4.99 -14.38 -8.44
N ASP A 337 4.48 -13.77 -7.37
CA ASP A 337 3.97 -14.46 -6.19
C ASP A 337 2.43 -14.44 -6.17
N LEU A 338 1.83 -15.60 -5.94
CA LEU A 338 0.39 -15.75 -5.72
C LEU A 338 0.09 -15.59 -4.23
N ARG A 339 -0.86 -14.71 -3.90
CA ARG A 339 -1.47 -14.70 -2.57
C ARG A 339 -2.55 -15.76 -2.53
N VAL A 340 -2.42 -16.69 -1.59
CA VAL A 340 -3.26 -17.88 -1.48
C VAL A 340 -3.86 -18.00 -0.09
N GLN A 341 -5.06 -18.57 -0.03
CA GLN A 341 -5.74 -18.97 1.21
C GLN A 341 -5.76 -20.50 1.33
N THR A 342 -5.31 -21.01 2.47
CA THR A 342 -5.40 -22.43 2.84
C THR A 342 -6.82 -22.80 3.29
N PRO A 343 -7.16 -24.10 3.35
CA PRO A 343 -8.50 -24.54 3.78
C PRO A 343 -8.89 -24.14 5.21
N ASP A 344 -7.92 -24.01 6.12
CA ASP A 344 -8.10 -23.52 7.49
C ASP A 344 -8.13 -21.99 7.57
N GLY A 345 -7.99 -21.30 6.43
CA GLY A 345 -8.20 -19.86 6.31
C GLY A 345 -6.93 -19.02 6.36
N GLN A 346 -5.76 -19.61 6.61
CA GLN A 346 -4.48 -18.88 6.61
C GLN A 346 -4.19 -18.27 5.25
N ILE A 347 -3.69 -17.04 5.23
CA ILE A 347 -3.32 -16.32 4.01
C ILE A 347 -1.80 -16.14 3.97
N GLY A 348 -1.21 -16.30 2.79
CA GLY A 348 0.19 -15.98 2.55
C GLY A 348 0.57 -16.13 1.09
N TYR A 349 1.86 -16.16 0.81
CA TYR A 349 2.40 -16.15 -0.55
C TYR A 349 3.13 -17.45 -0.93
N VAL A 350 2.90 -17.88 -2.16
CA VAL A 350 3.64 -18.95 -2.84
C VAL A 350 4.09 -18.45 -4.22
N VAL A 351 5.21 -18.99 -4.73
CA VAL A 351 5.71 -18.59 -6.05
C VAL A 351 4.80 -19.16 -7.14
N ALA A 352 4.36 -18.34 -8.10
CA ALA A 352 3.41 -18.75 -9.13
C ALA A 352 3.90 -19.93 -9.99
N GLN A 353 5.21 -20.01 -10.24
CA GLN A 353 5.81 -21.12 -11.00
C GLN A 353 5.81 -22.45 -10.22
N ALA A 354 5.73 -22.39 -8.88
CA ALA A 354 5.72 -23.57 -8.02
C ALA A 354 4.34 -24.24 -7.94
N VAL A 355 3.30 -23.66 -8.56
CA VAL A 355 1.94 -24.21 -8.51
C VAL A 355 1.48 -24.79 -9.85
N VAL A 356 0.45 -25.64 -9.77
CA VAL A 356 -0.36 -26.12 -10.89
C VAL A 356 -1.85 -25.86 -10.62
N PRO A 357 -2.66 -25.54 -11.64
CA PRO A 357 -4.10 -25.43 -11.48
C PRO A 357 -4.71 -26.78 -11.09
N ALA A 358 -5.40 -26.83 -9.95
CA ALA A 358 -5.92 -28.07 -9.38
C ALA A 358 -6.95 -28.76 -10.29
N ALA A 359 -7.75 -27.98 -11.03
CA ALA A 359 -8.73 -28.53 -11.98
C ALA A 359 -8.08 -29.03 -13.27
N GLY A 360 -6.96 -28.44 -13.69
CA GLY A 360 -6.19 -28.87 -14.87
C GLY A 360 -5.38 -30.13 -14.60
N THR A 361 -4.90 -30.30 -13.37
CA THR A 361 -4.20 -31.50 -12.89
C THR A 361 -4.86 -32.03 -11.62
N PRO A 362 -6.06 -32.66 -11.71
CA PRO A 362 -6.74 -33.17 -10.53
C PRO A 362 -5.99 -34.36 -9.91
N LEU A 363 -6.14 -34.55 -8.60
CA LEU A 363 -5.58 -35.73 -7.91
C LEU A 363 -6.26 -37.02 -8.38
N ARG A 364 -7.57 -36.96 -8.63
CA ARG A 364 -8.39 -38.08 -9.08
C ARG A 364 -9.59 -37.57 -9.86
N ARG A 365 -10.06 -38.37 -10.81
CA ARG A 365 -11.38 -38.25 -11.44
C ARG A 365 -12.20 -39.45 -11.00
N LEU A 366 -13.44 -39.22 -10.57
CA LEU A 366 -14.30 -40.29 -10.09
C LEU A 366 -15.77 -39.99 -10.36
N VAL A 367 -16.58 -41.04 -10.30
CA VAL A 367 -18.02 -40.99 -10.36
C VAL A 367 -18.54 -41.35 -8.97
N LEU A 368 -19.39 -40.49 -8.39
CA LEU A 368 -19.89 -40.70 -7.03
C LEU A 368 -20.80 -41.93 -6.97
N ALA A 369 -20.58 -42.81 -6.00
CA ALA A 369 -21.39 -44.01 -5.81
C ALA A 369 -22.78 -43.70 -5.22
N GLY A 370 -22.88 -42.62 -4.43
CA GLY A 370 -24.11 -42.17 -3.80
C GLY A 370 -24.17 -40.64 -3.77
N THR A 371 -25.32 -40.11 -3.37
CA THR A 371 -25.47 -38.68 -3.13
C THR A 371 -24.48 -38.24 -2.05
N THR A 372 -23.66 -37.25 -2.37
CA THR A 372 -22.56 -36.79 -1.51
C THR A 372 -22.79 -35.33 -1.15
N GLU A 373 -22.89 -35.04 0.13
CA GLU A 373 -22.94 -33.67 0.63
C GLU A 373 -21.57 -33.00 0.53
N LEU A 374 -21.57 -31.74 0.09
CA LEU A 374 -20.37 -30.92 -0.03
C LEU A 374 -20.30 -29.96 1.16
N LEU A 375 -19.36 -30.20 2.05
CA LEU A 375 -19.10 -29.37 3.23
C LEU A 375 -18.34 -28.10 2.87
N THR A 376 -18.57 -27.03 3.62
CA THR A 376 -17.89 -25.74 3.40
C THR A 376 -16.43 -25.73 3.86
N LEU A 377 -16.04 -26.64 4.76
CA LEU A 377 -14.69 -26.78 5.32
C LEU A 377 -14.32 -28.28 5.48
N PRO A 378 -13.03 -28.65 5.51
CA PRO A 378 -12.59 -30.03 5.72
C PRO A 378 -12.65 -30.42 7.21
N ALA A 379 -13.86 -30.44 7.77
CA ALA A 379 -14.09 -30.72 9.18
C ALA A 379 -15.43 -31.44 9.38
N ARG A 380 -15.48 -32.33 10.38
CA ARG A 380 -16.63 -33.23 10.64
C ARG A 380 -17.97 -32.50 10.85
N ASN A 381 -17.92 -31.32 11.47
CA ASN A 381 -19.12 -30.54 11.82
C ASN A 381 -19.26 -29.29 10.95
N ALA A 382 -18.58 -29.24 9.80
CA ALA A 382 -18.72 -28.14 8.87
C ALA A 382 -20.15 -28.14 8.27
N PRO A 383 -20.77 -26.96 8.07
CA PRO A 383 -22.04 -26.87 7.37
C PRO A 383 -21.98 -27.52 5.98
N ALA A 384 -23.04 -28.22 5.59
CA ALA A 384 -23.25 -28.63 4.22
C ALA A 384 -23.65 -27.42 3.37
N GLY A 385 -23.06 -27.30 2.18
CA GLY A 385 -23.38 -26.27 1.20
C GLY A 385 -24.33 -26.82 0.14
N ALA A 386 -23.78 -27.56 -0.82
CA ALA A 386 -24.52 -28.22 -1.89
C ALA A 386 -24.46 -29.74 -1.73
N ALA A 387 -25.26 -30.48 -2.49
CA ALA A 387 -25.14 -31.92 -2.60
C ALA A 387 -24.97 -32.31 -4.06
N LEU A 388 -24.09 -33.27 -4.33
CA LEU A 388 -23.92 -33.86 -5.65
C LEU A 388 -24.65 -35.20 -5.70
N PRO A 389 -25.57 -35.41 -6.68
CA PRO A 389 -26.28 -36.68 -6.83
C PRO A 389 -25.34 -37.86 -7.05
N ALA A 390 -25.83 -39.07 -6.76
CA ALA A 390 -25.19 -40.30 -7.22
C ALA A 390 -24.92 -40.26 -8.73
N GLN A 391 -23.87 -40.94 -9.17
CA GLN A 391 -23.38 -40.97 -10.56
C GLN A 391 -22.85 -39.63 -11.11
N SER A 392 -22.75 -38.59 -10.28
CA SER A 392 -22.10 -37.35 -10.70
C SER A 392 -20.60 -37.57 -10.93
N ALA A 393 -20.11 -37.15 -12.10
CA ALA A 393 -18.69 -37.12 -12.40
C ALA A 393 -18.04 -35.91 -11.74
N VAL A 394 -17.01 -36.14 -10.92
CA VAL A 394 -16.31 -35.09 -10.16
C VAL A 394 -14.79 -35.19 -10.35
N VAL A 395 -14.13 -34.07 -10.10
CA VAL A 395 -12.66 -34.02 -9.98
C VAL A 395 -12.26 -33.71 -8.55
N VAL A 396 -11.22 -34.39 -8.05
CA VAL A 396 -10.62 -34.11 -6.75
C VAL A 396 -9.53 -33.06 -6.94
N LEU A 397 -9.80 -31.84 -6.48
CA LEU A 397 -8.90 -30.71 -6.59
C LEU A 397 -7.74 -30.78 -5.60
N GLY A 398 -7.95 -31.36 -4.42
CA GLY A 398 -6.94 -31.49 -3.36
C GLY A 398 -7.49 -32.21 -2.14
N GLN A 399 -6.64 -32.41 -1.13
CA GLN A 399 -6.99 -33.08 0.12
C GLN A 399 -6.48 -32.32 1.34
N ALA A 400 -7.23 -32.37 2.43
CA ALA A 400 -6.88 -31.79 3.73
C ALA A 400 -7.64 -32.53 4.85
N ASN A 401 -6.96 -32.86 5.95
CA ASN A 401 -7.57 -33.46 7.15
C ASN A 401 -8.46 -34.70 6.88
N GLY A 402 -8.13 -35.51 5.88
CA GLY A 402 -8.91 -36.69 5.48
C GLY A 402 -10.13 -36.39 4.58
N TYR A 403 -10.34 -35.13 4.20
CA TYR A 403 -11.37 -34.71 3.26
C TYR A 403 -10.76 -34.41 1.89
N SER A 404 -11.55 -34.65 0.83
CA SER A 404 -11.23 -34.29 -0.54
C SER A 404 -12.07 -33.09 -0.98
N LEU A 405 -11.42 -32.09 -1.59
CA LEU A 405 -12.10 -30.97 -2.22
C LEU A 405 -12.57 -31.41 -3.61
N LEU A 406 -13.87 -31.52 -3.80
CA LEU A 406 -14.50 -31.96 -5.04
C LEU A 406 -14.94 -30.77 -5.87
N ARG A 407 -14.93 -30.94 -7.20
CA ARG A 407 -15.61 -30.04 -8.14
C ARG A 407 -16.51 -30.82 -9.11
N GLY A 408 -17.78 -30.47 -9.14
CA GLY A 408 -18.79 -30.99 -10.05
C GLY A 408 -18.75 -30.33 -11.43
N ARG A 409 -19.58 -30.83 -12.36
CA ARG A 409 -19.65 -30.34 -13.74
C ARG A 409 -20.24 -28.93 -13.87
N GLN A 410 -21.14 -28.54 -12.97
CA GLN A 410 -21.74 -27.20 -12.98
C GLN A 410 -20.92 -26.20 -12.17
N GLY A 411 -19.76 -26.62 -11.65
CA GLY A 411 -18.84 -25.78 -10.89
C GLY A 411 -19.02 -25.83 -9.38
N GLU A 412 -19.97 -26.63 -8.89
CA GLU A 412 -20.17 -26.87 -7.46
C GLU A 412 -18.86 -27.36 -6.84
N THR A 413 -18.41 -26.72 -5.77
CA THR A 413 -17.14 -27.03 -5.14
C THR A 413 -17.31 -27.13 -3.63
N GLY A 414 -16.81 -28.20 -3.02
CA GLY A 414 -16.82 -28.37 -1.56
C GLY A 414 -16.18 -29.67 -1.10
N TRP A 415 -16.13 -29.86 0.22
CA TRP A 415 -15.36 -30.92 0.86
C TRP A 415 -16.21 -32.16 1.14
N ALA A 416 -15.67 -33.35 0.91
CA ALA A 416 -16.34 -34.60 1.25
C ALA A 416 -15.32 -35.69 1.62
N ILE A 417 -15.79 -36.72 2.32
CA ILE A 417 -15.04 -37.96 2.53
C ILE A 417 -15.45 -38.93 1.42
N ILE A 418 -14.48 -39.44 0.66
CA ILE A 418 -14.69 -40.28 -0.54
C ILE A 418 -13.68 -41.42 -0.65
#